data_AF-A0A5Q4GK86-F1
#
_entry.id   AF-A0A5Q4GK86-F1
#
_cell.length_a   1.000
_cell.length_b   1.000
_cell.length_c   1.000
_cell.angle_alpha   90.00
_cell.angle_beta   90.00
_cell.angle_gamma   90.00
#
_symmetry.space_group_name_H-M   'P 1'
#
loop_
_entity.id
_entity.type
_entity.pdbx_description
1 polymer ?
#
loop_
_entity_poly.entity_id
_entity_poly.type
_entity_poly.pdbx_seq_one_letter_code
_entity_poly.pdbx_strand_id
1 'polypeptide(L)' 'MKTALVVVLLMLAGCATTTSDPEMAEVTGQVVYRERIAAPPNARLEVVLQDISRAGAPAVRLGEMVV' A
#
# COMPACT_ATOMS: atom_id res chain seq x y z
N MET A 1 20.25 -27.79 -37.93
CA MET A 1 20.60 -26.43 -37.44
C MET A 1 19.37 -25.61 -37.06
N LYS A 2 18.28 -25.62 -37.86
CA LYS A 2 17.04 -24.88 -37.58
C LYS A 2 16.30 -25.32 -36.31
N THR A 3 16.35 -26.61 -35.98
CA THR A 3 15.69 -27.20 -34.80
C THR A 3 16.41 -26.86 -33.49
N ALA A 4 17.73 -26.68 -33.52
CA ALA A 4 18.51 -26.28 -32.34
C ALA A 4 18.17 -24.83 -31.91
N LEU A 5 17.89 -23.95 -32.87
CA LEU A 5 17.49 -22.56 -32.61
C LEU A 5 16.15 -22.47 -31.85
N VAL A 6 15.19 -23.36 -32.18
CA VAL A 6 13.85 -23.39 -31.56
C VAL A 6 13.92 -23.82 -30.10
N VAL A 7 14.79 -24.78 -29.77
CA VAL A 7 14.97 -25.29 -28.39
C VAL A 7 15.61 -24.23 -27.49
N VAL A 8 16.58 -23.47 -28.01
CA VAL A 8 17.24 -22.39 -27.25
C VAL A 8 16.26 -21.25 -26.98
N LEU A 9 15.39 -20.91 -27.94
CA LEU A 9 14.40 -19.85 -27.76
C LEU A 9 13.35 -20.20 -26.69
N LEU A 10 12.99 -21.49 -26.55
CA LEU A 10 12.06 -21.95 -25.52
C LEU A 10 12.62 -21.86 -24.10
N MET A 11 13.93 -22.08 -23.93
CA MET A 11 14.60 -22.01 -22.63
C MET A 11 14.73 -20.58 -22.10
N LEU A 12 14.76 -19.57 -22.98
CA LEU A 12 14.87 -18.16 -22.59
C LEU A 12 13.55 -17.52 -22.13
N ALA A 13 12.40 -18.14 -22.40
CA ALA A 13 11.09 -17.62 -21.99
C ALA A 13 10.83 -17.73 -20.47
N GLY A 14 11.59 -18.56 -19.75
CA GLY A 14 11.42 -18.77 -18.30
C GLY A 14 11.93 -17.64 -17.40
N CYS A 15 12.71 -16.69 -17.93
CA CYS A 15 13.22 -15.53 -17.17
C CYS A 15 12.35 -14.28 -17.28
N ALA A 16 11.20 -14.36 -17.97
CA ALA A 16 10.21 -13.28 -17.99
C ALA A 16 9.39 -13.28 -16.68
N THR A 17 10.06 -13.04 -15.53
CA THR A 17 9.37 -12.64 -14.30
C THR A 17 8.77 -11.26 -14.55
N THR A 18 7.47 -11.23 -14.88
CA THR A 18 6.65 -10.04 -14.77
C THR A 18 6.66 -9.63 -13.31
N THR A 19 7.54 -8.68 -12.96
CA THR A 19 7.44 -7.96 -11.69
C THR A 19 6.16 -7.14 -11.79
N SER A 20 5.05 -7.67 -11.29
CA SER A 20 3.92 -6.84 -10.94
C SER A 20 4.42 -5.88 -9.87
N ASP A 21 4.42 -4.57 -10.16
CA ASP A 21 4.65 -3.58 -9.12
C ASP A 21 3.77 -3.92 -7.91
N PRO A 22 4.30 -3.82 -6.68
CA PRO A 22 3.49 -4.05 -5.50
C PRO A 22 2.27 -3.13 -5.58
N GLU A 23 1.08 -3.72 -5.63
CA GLU A 23 -0.18 -2.97 -5.68
C GLU A 23 -0.28 -2.16 -4.39
N MET A 24 -0.01 -0.86 -4.50
CA MET A 24 -0.11 0.07 -3.39
C MET A 24 -1.58 0.25 -3.05
N ALA A 25 -1.98 -0.22 -1.87
CA ALA A 25 -3.32 0.00 -1.35
C ALA A 25 -3.43 1.42 -0.78
N GLU A 26 -4.51 2.13 -1.12
CA GLU A 26 -4.79 3.47 -0.63
C GLU A 26 -6.06 3.48 0.24
N VAL A 27 -6.00 4.19 1.37
CA VAL A 27 -7.17 4.44 2.22
C VAL A 27 -7.54 5.91 2.11
N THR A 28 -8.73 6.19 1.58
CA THR A 28 -9.25 7.54 1.41
C THR A 28 -10.47 7.79 2.31
N GLY A 29 -10.69 9.05 2.70
CA GLY A 29 -11.80 9.41 3.58
C GLY A 29 -11.89 10.91 3.90
N GLN A 30 -12.85 11.26 4.73
CA GLN A 30 -13.06 12.62 5.23
C GLN A 30 -13.05 12.62 6.76
N VAL A 31 -12.42 13.64 7.35
CA VAL A 31 -12.37 13.83 8.81
C VAL A 31 -13.25 15.01 9.17
N VAL A 32 -14.23 14.78 10.04
CA VAL A 32 -15.19 15.79 10.51
C VAL A 32 -15.33 15.73 12.03
N TYR A 33 -15.61 16.86 12.66
CA TYR A 33 -15.89 16.97 14.10
C TYR A 33 -17.22 17.72 14.32
N ARG A 34 -17.81 17.56 15.51
CA ARG A 34 -19.18 18.05 15.79
C ARG A 34 -19.21 19.52 16.16
N GLU A 35 -18.13 20.01 16.75
CA GLU A 35 -18.01 21.36 17.28
C GLU A 35 -18.17 22.37 16.13
N ARG A 36 -19.00 23.39 16.37
CA ARG A 36 -19.30 24.43 15.37
C ARG A 36 -18.26 25.55 15.46
N ILE A 37 -17.00 25.18 15.44
CA ILE A 37 -15.83 26.07 15.49
C ILE A 37 -14.90 25.73 14.34
N ALA A 38 -14.22 26.70 13.75
CA ALA A 38 -13.18 26.41 12.76
C ALA A 38 -11.95 25.81 13.45
N ALA A 39 -11.23 24.91 12.76
CA ALA A 39 -9.94 24.44 13.24
C ALA A 39 -8.98 25.65 13.37
N PRO A 40 -8.17 25.71 14.44
CA PRO A 40 -7.13 26.72 14.56
C PRO A 40 -6.17 26.70 13.36
N PRO A 41 -5.56 27.84 12.99
CA PRO A 41 -4.66 27.91 11.83
C PRO A 41 -3.38 27.08 11.98
N ASN A 42 -3.04 26.66 13.20
CA ASN A 42 -1.90 25.82 13.54
C ASN A 42 -2.30 24.38 13.91
N ALA A 43 -3.54 23.97 13.64
CA ALA A 43 -3.97 22.60 13.86
C ALA A 43 -3.19 21.63 12.95
N ARG A 44 -2.95 20.41 13.44
CA ARG A 44 -2.35 19.31 12.68
C ARG A 44 -3.30 18.12 12.68
N LEU A 45 -3.48 17.49 11.53
CA LEU A 45 -4.26 16.26 11.38
C LEU A 45 -3.29 15.09 11.31
N GLU A 46 -3.35 14.18 12.28
CA GLU A 46 -2.64 12.91 12.26
C GLU A 46 -3.63 11.77 11.96
N VAL A 47 -3.35 11.00 10.93
CA VAL A 47 -4.13 9.82 10.53
C VAL A 47 -3.21 8.60 10.59
N VAL A 48 -3.62 7.56 11.31
CA VAL A 48 -2.84 6.33 11.48
C VAL A 48 -3.66 5.13 11.03
N LEU A 49 -3.10 4.34 10.11
CA LEU A 49 -3.65 3.03 9.75
C LEU A 49 -3.07 1.97 10.69
N GLN A 50 -3.95 1.22 11.35
CA GLN A 50 -3.55 0.21 12.35
C GLN A 50 -4.19 -1.15 12.08
N ASP A 51 -3.44 -2.21 12.34
CA ASP A 51 -3.99 -3.57 12.47
C ASP A 51 -4.50 -3.78 13.90
N ILE A 52 -5.82 -3.99 14.00
CA ILE A 52 -6.56 -4.25 15.25
C ILE A 52 -7.22 -5.63 15.28
N SER A 53 -6.77 -6.55 14.41
CA SER A 53 -7.38 -7.88 14.27
C SER A 53 -7.34 -8.73 15.55
N ARG A 54 -6.38 -8.49 16.44
CA ARG A 54 -6.19 -9.24 17.70
C ARG A 54 -6.76 -8.48 18.90
N ALA A 55 -7.91 -8.95 19.42
CA ALA A 55 -8.52 -8.38 20.61
C ALA A 55 -7.59 -8.46 21.84
N GLY A 56 -7.46 -7.34 22.56
CA GLY A 56 -6.66 -7.26 23.78
C GLY A 56 -5.14 -7.18 23.59
N ALA A 57 -4.64 -7.20 22.35
CA ALA A 57 -3.23 -6.96 22.04
C ALA A 57 -2.99 -5.50 21.59
N PRO A 58 -1.76 -4.97 21.76
CA PRO A 58 -1.40 -3.67 21.19
C PRO A 58 -1.56 -3.65 19.67
N ALA A 59 -2.12 -2.57 19.13
CA ALA A 59 -2.31 -2.40 17.69
C ALA A 59 -0.98 -2.13 16.97
N VAL A 60 -0.82 -2.73 15.79
CA VAL A 60 0.38 -2.54 14.95
C VAL A 60 0.12 -1.38 13.98
N ARG A 61 1.02 -0.39 13.91
CA ARG A 61 0.92 0.70 12.94
C ARG A 61 1.40 0.23 11.57
N LEU A 62 0.55 0.40 10.56
CA LEU A 62 0.82 0.05 9.16
C LEU A 62 1.20 1.27 8.32
N GLY A 63 0.70 2.45 8.68
CA GLY A 63 0.99 3.70 7.99
C GLY A 63 0.54 4.92 8.79
N GLU A 64 1.11 6.08 8.47
CA GLU A 64 0.80 7.35 9.13
C GLU A 64 0.83 8.49 8.10
N MET A 65 -0.03 9.50 8.31
CA MET A 65 -0.06 10.73 7.52
C MET A 65 -0.30 11.90 8.47
N VAL A 66 0.53 12.94 8.35
CA VAL A 66 0.39 14.18 9.12
C VAL A 66 0.25 15.35 8.14
N VAL A 67 -0.84 16.13 8.30
CA VAL A 67 -1.15 17.32 7.48
C VAL A 67 -1.27 18.55 8.37
#